data_AF-C1ED51-F1
#
_entry.id   AF-C1ED51-F1
#
_cell.length_a   1.000
_cell.length_b   1.000
_cell.length_c   1.000
_cell.angle_alpha   90.00
_cell.angle_beta   90.00
_cell.angle_gamma   90.00
#
_symmetry.space_group_name_H-M   'P 1'
#
loop_
_entity.id
_entity.type
_entity.pdbx_description
1 polymer ?
#
loop_
_entity_poly.entity_id
_entity_poly.type
_entity_poly.pdbx_seq_one_letter_code
_entity_poly.pdbx_strand_id
1 'polypeptide(L)'
;MSDLERPKPVGRKRRRVTQLLVLVAACYVSYWFVWPYIRMAHRLGVVGMFSVPKSQCLTQPGFKAVDRSPKRSPLLIADHLIPYTKGKVIFEVGTRNGDILACVNPHAKKAYSAEIDATYCVKLEERGLTVLCDDFRKFSPSALPGLPEGEVPDVFFWWPMMADTQNEEWMLHIRDALWKQDLGAGKRVIIAFDHNWPRDRRNLQYMWNKYGVDMNGEKHEVKYAENRHWRASGTFTLLHLKLDPPRVSTGSIHASKGKFGEVKKAEE
;
A
#
# COMPACT_ATOMS: atom_id res chain seq x y z
N MET A 1 2.85 -50.79 68.33
CA MET A 1 2.61 -51.72 67.22
C MET A 1 1.54 -51.11 66.32
N SER A 2 1.94 -50.59 65.17
CA SER A 2 1.03 -50.24 64.07
C SER A 2 1.87 -50.16 62.80
N ASP A 3 2.06 -51.32 62.17
CA ASP A 3 2.71 -51.44 60.86
C ASP A 3 1.75 -50.94 59.78
N LEU A 4 2.15 -49.89 59.07
CA LEU A 4 1.52 -49.42 57.84
C LEU A 4 2.01 -50.28 56.67
N GLU A 5 1.11 -51.08 56.09
CA GLU A 5 1.37 -51.86 54.89
C GLU A 5 1.75 -50.96 53.70
N ARG A 6 2.92 -51.22 53.12
CA ARG A 6 3.37 -50.57 51.88
C ARG A 6 2.65 -51.17 50.66
N PRO A 7 2.13 -50.33 49.73
CA PRO A 7 1.44 -50.84 48.54
C PRO A 7 2.42 -51.53 47.58
N LYS A 8 2.02 -52.71 47.09
CA LYS A 8 2.81 -53.53 46.15
C LYS A 8 3.03 -52.81 44.80
N PRO A 9 4.22 -52.94 44.18
CA PRO A 9 4.53 -52.26 42.93
C PRO A 9 3.71 -52.84 41.77
N VAL A 10 2.88 -52.00 41.15
CA VAL A 10 2.15 -52.36 39.93
C VAL A 10 3.16 -52.59 38.80
N GLY A 11 3.19 -53.83 38.28
CA GLY A 11 4.20 -54.32 37.35
C GLY A 11 4.36 -53.47 36.08
N ARG A 12 5.62 -53.19 35.73
CA ARG A 12 6.10 -52.39 34.58
C ARG A 12 5.46 -52.76 33.24
N LYS A 13 5.02 -54.01 33.05
CA LYS A 13 4.29 -54.50 31.87
C LYS A 13 2.89 -53.88 31.73
N ARG A 14 2.16 -53.70 32.83
CA ARG A 14 0.78 -53.17 32.81
C ARG A 14 0.76 -51.70 32.36
N ARG A 15 1.74 -50.90 32.80
CA ARG A 15 1.92 -49.50 32.36
C ARG A 15 2.19 -49.37 30.85
N ARG A 16 3.00 -50.26 30.26
CA ARG A 16 3.31 -50.22 28.82
C ARG A 16 2.09 -50.55 27.95
N VAL A 17 1.28 -51.53 28.36
CA VAL A 17 0.05 -51.89 27.63
C VAL A 17 -0.97 -50.75 27.70
N THR A 18 -1.14 -50.11 28.86
CA THR A 18 -2.03 -48.96 28.99
C THR A 18 -1.57 -47.77 28.14
N GLN A 19 -0.26 -47.48 28.11
CA GLN A 19 0.29 -46.42 27.25
C GLN A 19 0.09 -46.71 25.75
N LEU A 20 0.26 -47.97 25.33
CA LEU A 20 0.05 -48.36 23.94
C LEU A 20 -1.43 -48.23 23.54
N LEU A 21 -2.35 -48.64 24.41
CA LEU A 21 -3.80 -48.50 24.17
C LEU A 21 -4.24 -47.04 24.08
N VAL A 22 -3.66 -46.15 24.92
CA VAL A 22 -3.92 -44.71 24.84
C VAL A 22 -3.40 -44.12 23.52
N LEU A 23 -2.22 -44.52 23.06
CA LEU A 23 -1.69 -44.10 21.76
C LEU A 23 -2.55 -44.59 20.60
N VAL A 24 -2.96 -45.86 20.61
CA VAL A 24 -3.83 -46.42 19.58
C VAL A 24 -5.19 -45.71 19.57
N ALA A 25 -5.77 -45.44 20.74
CA ALA A 25 -7.02 -44.67 20.84
C ALA A 25 -6.85 -43.23 20.34
N ALA A 26 -5.74 -42.56 20.67
CA ALA A 26 -5.43 -41.21 20.16
C ALA A 26 -5.23 -41.19 18.64
N CYS A 27 -4.53 -42.18 18.08
CA CYS A 27 -4.38 -42.35 16.63
C CYS A 27 -5.72 -42.65 15.94
N TYR A 28 -6.57 -43.48 16.54
CA TYR A 28 -7.89 -43.80 16.02
C TYR A 28 -8.80 -42.56 16.04
N VAL A 29 -8.84 -41.81 17.14
CA VAL A 29 -9.63 -40.58 17.24
C VAL A 29 -9.14 -39.52 16.26
N SER A 30 -7.83 -39.33 16.13
CA SER A 30 -7.28 -38.38 15.15
C SER A 30 -7.57 -38.80 13.69
N TYR A 31 -7.49 -40.09 13.36
CA TYR A 31 -7.81 -40.57 12.02
C TYR A 31 -9.31 -40.45 11.67
N TRP A 32 -10.21 -40.73 12.63
CA TRP A 32 -11.65 -40.75 12.36
C TRP A 32 -12.36 -39.42 12.61
N PHE A 33 -11.82 -38.55 13.47
CA PHE A 33 -12.47 -37.29 13.82
C PHE A 33 -11.70 -36.05 13.39
N VAL A 34 -10.38 -36.11 13.19
CA VAL A 34 -9.60 -34.93 12.74
C VAL A 34 -9.34 -35.00 11.23
N TRP A 35 -8.97 -36.17 10.74
CA TRP A 35 -8.62 -36.36 9.33
C TRP A 35 -9.77 -36.09 8.34
N PRO A 36 -11.04 -36.43 8.62
CA PRO A 36 -12.15 -36.09 7.72
C PRO A 36 -12.38 -34.59 7.62
N TYR A 37 -12.18 -33.82 8.69
CA TYR A 37 -12.26 -32.36 8.66
C TYR A 37 -11.10 -31.74 7.88
N ILE A 38 -9.89 -32.27 8.01
CA ILE A 38 -8.73 -31.85 7.19
C ILE A 38 -8.98 -32.17 5.71
N ARG A 39 -9.50 -33.36 5.40
CA ARG A 39 -9.87 -33.76 4.02
C ARG A 39 -11.00 -32.90 3.46
N MET A 40 -11.99 -32.56 4.29
CA MET A 40 -13.10 -31.69 3.92
C MET A 40 -12.60 -30.25 3.66
N ALA A 41 -11.69 -29.73 4.49
CA ALA A 41 -11.03 -28.44 4.27
C ALA A 41 -10.19 -28.41 2.97
N HIS A 42 -9.52 -29.52 2.63
CA HIS A 42 -8.85 -29.69 1.34
C HIS A 42 -9.83 -29.75 0.16
N ARG A 43 -10.95 -30.50 0.29
CA ARG A 43 -11.99 -30.61 -0.75
C ARG A 43 -12.76 -29.31 -0.97
N LEU A 44 -12.94 -28.51 0.06
CA LEU A 44 -13.59 -27.19 0.01
C LEU A 44 -12.64 -26.06 -0.44
N GLY A 45 -11.38 -26.38 -0.81
CA GLY A 45 -10.42 -25.38 -1.30
C GLY A 45 -9.92 -24.38 -0.24
N VAL A 46 -10.26 -24.58 1.03
CA VAL A 46 -9.98 -23.61 2.11
C VAL A 46 -8.49 -23.54 2.47
N VAL A 47 -7.72 -24.60 2.17
CA VAL A 47 -6.27 -24.62 2.40
C VAL A 47 -5.51 -23.70 1.43
N GLY A 48 -6.07 -23.41 0.24
CA GLY A 48 -5.55 -22.41 -0.69
C GLY A 48 -5.86 -20.97 -0.28
N MET A 49 -6.66 -20.76 0.76
CA MET A 49 -7.17 -19.45 1.18
C MET A 49 -6.27 -18.72 2.19
N PHE A 50 -5.15 -19.32 2.62
CA PHE A 50 -4.32 -18.81 3.72
C PHE A 50 -2.83 -18.61 3.42
N SER A 51 -2.34 -18.96 2.22
CA SER A 51 -0.98 -18.56 1.84
C SER A 51 -1.03 -17.19 1.18
N VAL A 52 -0.68 -16.15 1.95
CA VAL A 52 -0.36 -14.84 1.38
C VAL A 52 0.74 -15.04 0.32
N PRO A 53 0.59 -14.47 -0.89
CA PRO A 53 1.61 -14.61 -1.93
C PRO A 53 2.95 -14.04 -1.44
N LYS A 54 4.06 -14.66 -1.86
CA LYS A 54 5.37 -14.04 -1.72
C LYS A 54 5.51 -12.99 -2.81
N SER A 55 6.11 -11.85 -2.46
CA SER A 55 6.30 -10.77 -3.43
C SER A 55 7.29 -11.16 -4.53
N GLN A 56 6.99 -10.76 -5.77
CA GLN A 56 7.87 -10.96 -6.93
C GLN A 56 9.20 -10.20 -6.80
N CYS A 57 9.25 -9.14 -5.99
CA CYS A 57 10.48 -8.41 -5.68
C CYS A 57 11.57 -9.33 -5.15
N LEU A 58 11.21 -10.33 -4.33
CA LEU A 58 12.16 -11.27 -3.74
C LEU A 58 12.86 -12.17 -4.76
N THR A 59 12.31 -12.28 -5.96
CA THR A 59 12.87 -13.05 -7.07
C THR A 59 13.53 -12.17 -8.14
N GLN A 60 13.45 -10.85 -8.00
CA GLN A 60 14.01 -9.91 -8.97
C GLN A 60 15.55 -9.88 -8.87
N PRO A 61 16.28 -10.05 -9.99
CA PRO A 61 17.73 -9.98 -10.01
C PRO A 61 18.23 -8.65 -9.42
N GLY A 62 19.23 -8.72 -8.53
CA GLY A 62 19.83 -7.56 -7.88
C GLY A 62 18.97 -6.89 -6.80
N PHE A 63 17.73 -7.33 -6.59
CA PHE A 63 16.90 -6.79 -5.52
C PHE A 63 17.35 -7.30 -4.15
N LYS A 64 17.53 -6.37 -3.20
CA LYS A 64 17.80 -6.67 -1.79
C LYS A 64 16.95 -5.77 -0.91
N ALA A 65 16.06 -6.36 -0.12
CA ALA A 65 15.34 -5.63 0.91
C ALA A 65 16.30 -5.26 2.05
N VAL A 66 16.29 -3.99 2.47
CA VAL A 66 17.07 -3.48 3.59
C VAL A 66 16.21 -3.38 4.84
N ASP A 67 14.97 -2.92 4.70
CA ASP A 67 14.00 -2.85 5.77
C ASP A 67 13.09 -4.09 5.81
N ARG A 68 12.57 -4.36 7.00
CA ARG A 68 11.50 -5.33 7.21
C ARG A 68 10.21 -4.60 7.54
N SER A 69 9.08 -5.14 7.10
CA SER A 69 7.79 -4.71 7.64
C SER A 69 7.76 -4.89 9.18
N PRO A 70 7.23 -3.93 9.95
CA PRO A 70 6.47 -2.73 9.55
C PRO A 70 7.30 -1.45 9.37
N LYS A 71 8.64 -1.51 9.38
CA LYS A 71 9.47 -0.29 9.19
C LYS A 71 9.27 0.31 7.80
N ARG A 72 9.06 -0.54 6.82
CA ARG A 72 8.58 -0.21 5.47
C ARG A 72 7.21 -0.82 5.21
N SER A 73 6.54 -0.35 4.17
CA SER A 73 5.36 -1.05 3.64
C SER A 73 5.75 -2.46 3.17
N PRO A 74 4.82 -3.43 3.20
CA PRO A 74 5.06 -4.77 2.65
C PRO A 74 5.45 -4.72 1.17
N LEU A 75 6.33 -5.61 0.69
CA LEU A 75 6.76 -5.69 -0.70
C LEU A 75 5.61 -6.05 -1.64
N LEU A 76 4.53 -6.66 -1.13
CA LEU A 76 3.31 -6.84 -1.91
C LEU A 76 2.66 -5.51 -2.32
N ILE A 77 2.99 -4.39 -1.66
CA ILE A 77 2.62 -3.06 -2.15
C ILE A 77 3.42 -2.73 -3.42
N ALA A 78 4.71 -3.07 -3.50
CA ALA A 78 5.47 -2.89 -4.74
C ALA A 78 4.89 -3.75 -5.88
N ASP A 79 4.50 -5.00 -5.58
CA ASP A 79 3.81 -5.87 -6.55
C ASP A 79 2.53 -5.22 -7.08
N HIS A 80 1.74 -4.58 -6.20
CA HIS A 80 0.56 -3.83 -6.60
C HIS A 80 0.89 -2.64 -7.48
N LEU A 81 2.00 -1.94 -7.24
CA LEU A 81 2.40 -0.74 -7.99
C LEU A 81 2.96 -1.05 -9.39
N ILE A 82 3.58 -2.22 -9.60
CA ILE A 82 4.24 -2.58 -10.86
C ILE A 82 3.32 -2.41 -12.10
N PRO A 83 2.08 -2.92 -12.13
CA PRO A 83 1.17 -2.72 -13.26
C PRO A 83 0.86 -1.25 -13.58
N TYR A 84 0.86 -0.38 -12.58
CA TYR A 84 0.54 1.04 -12.74
C TYR A 84 1.74 1.88 -13.18
N THR A 85 2.94 1.35 -13.02
CA THR A 85 4.21 2.07 -13.23
C THR A 85 4.96 1.59 -14.47
N LYS A 86 4.54 0.45 -15.06
CA LYS A 86 5.14 -0.09 -16.27
C LYS A 86 5.21 0.94 -17.40
N GLY A 87 6.43 1.28 -17.83
CA GLY A 87 6.68 2.28 -18.87
C GLY A 87 6.29 3.72 -18.52
N LYS A 88 6.04 4.00 -17.24
CA LYS A 88 5.58 5.30 -16.71
C LYS A 88 6.59 5.88 -15.72
N VAL A 89 6.41 7.14 -15.36
CA VAL A 89 7.21 7.80 -14.33
C VAL A 89 6.52 7.67 -12.97
N ILE A 90 7.22 7.10 -11.98
CA ILE A 90 6.74 7.04 -10.59
C ILE A 90 7.50 8.01 -9.70
N PHE A 91 6.79 8.59 -8.74
CA PHE A 91 7.35 9.41 -7.66
C PHE A 91 6.89 8.85 -6.30
N GLU A 92 7.82 8.44 -5.45
CA GLU A 92 7.55 7.97 -4.08
C GLU A 92 7.97 9.00 -3.01
N VAL A 93 7.10 9.30 -2.06
CA VAL A 93 7.44 10.17 -0.92
C VAL A 93 7.72 9.34 0.33
N GLY A 94 8.89 9.53 0.95
CA GLY A 94 9.26 8.92 2.22
C GLY A 94 9.61 7.43 2.12
N THR A 95 10.45 7.05 1.14
CA THR A 95 10.80 5.64 0.87
C THR A 95 11.77 5.03 1.90
N ARG A 96 12.38 5.84 2.78
CA ARG A 96 13.44 5.42 3.72
C ARG A 96 14.61 4.77 2.99
N ASN A 97 14.81 3.46 3.13
CA ASN A 97 15.89 2.75 2.45
C ASN A 97 15.57 2.36 1.00
N GLY A 98 14.39 2.70 0.45
CA GLY A 98 14.14 2.56 -0.99
C GLY A 98 13.64 1.19 -1.43
N ASP A 99 13.15 0.34 -0.53
CA ASP A 99 12.82 -1.05 -0.87
C ASP A 99 11.66 -1.18 -1.87
N ILE A 100 10.62 -0.32 -1.76
CA ILE A 100 9.52 -0.31 -2.72
C ILE A 100 10.02 0.22 -4.07
N LEU A 101 10.67 1.39 -4.07
CA LEU A 101 11.18 1.98 -5.30
C LEU A 101 12.21 1.09 -6.00
N ALA A 102 13.11 0.44 -5.28
CA ALA A 102 14.11 -0.47 -5.85
C ALA A 102 13.46 -1.68 -6.53
N CYS A 103 12.32 -2.15 -6.02
CA CYS A 103 11.57 -3.21 -6.70
C CYS A 103 10.85 -2.69 -7.96
N VAL A 104 10.21 -1.52 -7.86
CA VAL A 104 9.41 -0.94 -8.95
C VAL A 104 10.28 -0.37 -10.08
N ASN A 105 11.45 0.18 -9.77
CA ASN A 105 12.29 0.94 -10.70
C ASN A 105 12.60 0.21 -12.02
N PRO A 106 12.94 -1.09 -12.04
CA PRO A 106 13.20 -1.80 -13.30
C PRO A 106 12.00 -1.96 -14.23
N HIS A 107 10.77 -1.74 -13.73
CA HIS A 107 9.54 -1.79 -14.53
C HIS A 107 9.12 -0.40 -15.03
N ALA A 108 9.57 0.66 -14.37
CA ALA A 108 9.22 2.04 -14.67
C ALA A 108 10.06 2.62 -15.82
N LYS A 109 9.55 3.67 -16.49
CA LYS A 109 10.36 4.52 -17.37
C LYS A 109 11.41 5.26 -16.55
N LYS A 110 10.99 5.79 -15.39
CA LYS A 110 11.84 6.50 -14.43
C LYS A 110 11.19 6.48 -13.05
N ALA A 111 12.00 6.40 -12.00
CA ALA A 111 11.53 6.42 -10.63
C ALA A 111 12.24 7.51 -9.84
N TYR A 112 11.47 8.29 -9.10
CA TYR A 112 11.94 9.35 -8.21
C TYR A 112 11.52 9.05 -6.78
N SER A 113 12.31 9.52 -5.82
CA SER A 113 11.87 9.65 -4.44
C SER A 113 12.06 11.07 -3.91
N ALA A 114 11.20 11.50 -3.01
CA ALA A 114 11.48 12.59 -2.07
C ALA A 114 11.78 11.99 -0.69
N GLU A 115 12.89 12.39 -0.09
CA GLU A 115 13.29 11.98 1.25
C GLU A 115 13.85 13.18 2.01
N ILE A 116 13.37 13.38 3.24
CA ILE A 116 13.71 14.56 4.06
C ILE A 116 14.91 14.28 4.98
N ASP A 117 15.15 13.02 5.34
CA ASP A 117 16.29 12.64 6.16
C ASP A 117 17.54 12.44 5.28
N ALA A 118 18.53 13.30 5.48
CA ALA A 118 19.80 13.28 4.76
C ALA A 118 20.50 11.90 4.81
N THR A 119 20.32 11.14 5.89
CA THR A 119 20.91 9.80 6.04
C THR A 119 20.28 8.80 5.06
N TYR A 120 18.97 8.89 4.85
CA TYR A 120 18.30 8.01 3.89
C TYR A 120 18.59 8.46 2.46
N CYS A 121 18.72 9.76 2.21
CA CYS A 121 19.18 10.28 0.92
C CYS A 121 20.47 9.63 0.43
N VAL A 122 21.54 9.65 1.24
CA VAL A 122 22.82 9.03 0.88
C VAL A 122 22.63 7.54 0.54
N LYS A 123 21.85 6.81 1.35
CA LYS A 123 21.58 5.38 1.11
C LYS A 123 20.80 5.12 -0.17
N LEU A 124 19.90 6.02 -0.56
CA LEU A 124 19.12 5.92 -1.79
C LEU A 124 20.02 6.14 -3.02
N GLU A 125 20.91 7.13 -2.94
CA GLU A 125 21.91 7.40 -3.98
C GLU A 125 22.89 6.23 -4.14
N GLU A 126 23.38 5.67 -3.04
CA GLU A 126 24.24 4.46 -3.04
C GLU A 126 23.55 3.24 -3.67
N ARG A 127 22.21 3.19 -3.62
CA ARG A 127 21.40 2.16 -4.29
C ARG A 127 21.11 2.46 -5.76
N GLY A 128 21.63 3.57 -6.29
CA GLY A 128 21.40 4.01 -7.67
C GLY A 128 19.99 4.54 -7.91
N LEU A 129 19.27 4.97 -6.87
CA LEU A 129 17.94 5.56 -6.98
C LEU A 129 18.05 7.08 -7.17
N THR A 130 17.16 7.65 -7.99
CA THR A 130 17.05 9.11 -8.11
C THR A 130 16.24 9.65 -6.94
N VAL A 131 16.89 10.38 -6.04
CA VAL A 131 16.28 10.97 -4.86
C VAL A 131 16.39 12.49 -4.88
N LEU A 132 15.36 13.16 -4.40
CA LEU A 132 15.32 14.59 -4.13
C LEU A 132 15.35 14.80 -2.62
N CYS A 133 16.44 15.39 -2.15
CA CYS A 133 16.77 15.49 -0.73
C CYS A 133 16.29 16.79 -0.10
N ASP A 134 14.97 16.90 0.04
CA ASP A 134 14.32 18.02 0.71
C ASP A 134 12.88 17.63 1.06
N ASP A 135 12.18 18.56 1.69
CA ASP A 135 10.75 18.49 1.87
C ASP A 135 10.02 18.35 0.54
N PHE A 136 9.17 17.33 0.44
CA PHE A 136 8.36 17.04 -0.75
C PHE A 136 7.61 18.26 -1.29
N ARG A 137 7.17 19.15 -0.40
CA ARG A 137 6.38 20.35 -0.72
C ARG A 137 7.15 21.40 -1.51
N LYS A 138 8.49 21.30 -1.55
CA LYS A 138 9.34 22.19 -2.34
C LYS A 138 9.51 21.73 -3.78
N PHE A 139 9.13 20.50 -4.12
CA PHE A 139 9.29 19.99 -5.46
C PHE A 139 8.10 20.34 -6.34
N SER A 140 8.41 20.84 -7.54
CA SER A 140 7.45 20.92 -8.63
C SER A 140 7.50 19.64 -9.46
N PRO A 141 6.36 18.97 -9.70
CA PRO A 141 6.31 17.79 -10.58
C PRO A 141 6.84 18.01 -11.99
N SER A 142 6.85 19.27 -12.48
CA SER A 142 7.33 19.64 -13.81
C SER A 142 8.81 20.05 -13.87
N ALA A 143 9.49 20.10 -12.73
CA ALA A 143 10.90 20.51 -12.64
C ALA A 143 11.80 19.37 -12.12
N LEU A 144 11.47 18.11 -12.44
CA LEU A 144 12.25 16.97 -12.00
C LEU A 144 13.50 16.77 -12.86
N PRO A 145 14.66 16.48 -12.25
CA PRO A 145 15.93 16.43 -12.96
C PRO A 145 15.95 15.33 -14.02
N GLY A 146 16.20 15.73 -15.27
CA GLY A 146 16.29 14.81 -16.41
C GLY A 146 14.94 14.22 -16.83
N LEU A 147 13.81 14.85 -16.49
CA LEU A 147 12.59 14.72 -17.30
C LEU A 147 12.59 15.80 -18.39
N PRO A 148 12.10 15.49 -19.61
CA PRO A 148 11.80 16.51 -20.60
C PRO A 148 10.81 17.55 -20.08
N GLU A 149 10.90 18.77 -20.61
CA GLU A 149 9.94 19.83 -20.31
C GLU A 149 8.51 19.37 -20.64
N GLY A 150 7.58 19.62 -19.72
CA GLY A 150 6.18 19.19 -19.83
C GLY A 150 5.92 17.73 -19.40
N GLU A 151 6.95 16.91 -19.16
CA GLU A 151 6.75 15.59 -18.55
C GLU A 151 6.67 15.67 -17.02
N VAL A 152 5.71 14.96 -16.43
CA VAL A 152 5.48 14.87 -14.98
C VAL A 152 5.21 13.41 -14.57
N PRO A 153 5.44 13.03 -13.30
CA PRO A 153 5.14 11.69 -12.81
C PRO A 153 3.69 11.28 -13.06
N ASP A 154 3.50 10.07 -13.57
CA ASP A 154 2.19 9.46 -13.83
C ASP A 154 1.54 8.91 -12.56
N VAL A 155 2.39 8.42 -11.65
CA VAL A 155 1.99 7.78 -10.41
C VAL A 155 2.76 8.41 -9.26
N PHE A 156 2.02 8.94 -8.29
CA PHE A 156 2.56 9.36 -7.00
C PHE A 156 2.18 8.32 -5.94
N PHE A 157 3.12 7.91 -5.10
CA PHE A 157 2.89 6.91 -4.06
C PHE A 157 3.48 7.34 -2.72
N TRP A 158 2.79 7.05 -1.62
CA TRP A 158 3.35 7.24 -0.28
C TRP A 158 2.66 6.41 0.81
N TRP A 159 3.37 6.25 1.92
CA TRP A 159 2.87 5.73 3.20
C TRP A 159 3.47 6.51 4.38
N PRO A 160 2.91 7.69 4.73
CA PRO A 160 3.44 8.55 5.77
C PRO A 160 3.16 8.05 7.18
N MET A 161 4.03 8.43 8.12
CA MET A 161 3.82 8.21 9.55
C MET A 161 2.76 9.16 10.15
N MET A 162 2.60 10.36 9.58
CA MET A 162 1.61 11.37 10.00
C MET A 162 0.46 11.45 8.99
N ALA A 163 -0.17 10.31 8.72
CA ALA A 163 -1.24 10.17 7.71
C ALA A 163 -2.41 11.17 7.88
N ASP A 164 -2.73 11.58 9.10
CA ASP A 164 -3.80 12.53 9.43
C ASP A 164 -3.55 13.96 8.94
N THR A 165 -2.29 14.32 8.66
CA THR A 165 -1.91 15.65 8.17
C THR A 165 -1.28 15.58 6.77
N GLN A 166 -0.41 14.61 6.53
CA GLN A 166 0.41 14.55 5.32
C GLN A 166 -0.36 14.11 4.07
N ASN A 167 -1.31 13.16 4.18
CA ASN A 167 -1.96 12.58 3.00
C ASN A 167 -2.75 13.60 2.17
N GLU A 168 -3.53 14.44 2.85
CA GLU A 168 -4.32 15.48 2.19
C GLU A 168 -3.40 16.60 1.68
N GLU A 169 -2.50 17.10 2.51
CA GLU A 169 -1.57 18.17 2.15
C GLU A 169 -0.75 17.82 0.91
N TRP A 170 -0.16 16.62 0.87
CA TRP A 170 0.64 16.17 -0.27
C TRP A 170 -0.18 15.95 -1.52
N MET A 171 -1.40 15.42 -1.40
CA MET A 171 -2.32 15.27 -2.53
C MET A 171 -2.71 16.63 -3.12
N LEU A 172 -3.09 17.60 -2.27
CA LEU A 172 -3.46 18.94 -2.70
C LEU A 172 -2.27 19.67 -3.35
N HIS A 173 -1.07 19.55 -2.77
CA HIS A 173 0.16 20.12 -3.32
C HIS A 173 0.39 19.69 -4.77
N ILE A 174 0.38 18.39 -5.05
CA ILE A 174 0.61 17.92 -6.43
C ILE A 174 -0.56 18.24 -7.34
N ARG A 175 -1.80 18.17 -6.85
CA ARG A 175 -2.98 18.42 -7.66
C ARG A 175 -2.97 19.85 -8.15
N ASP A 176 -2.73 20.79 -7.24
CA ASP A 176 -2.68 22.21 -7.55
C ASP A 176 -1.48 22.54 -8.46
N ALA A 177 -0.33 21.88 -8.26
CA ALA A 177 0.84 22.05 -9.13
C ALA A 177 0.60 21.54 -10.56
N LEU A 178 -0.10 20.40 -10.72
CA LEU A 178 -0.41 19.81 -12.01
C LEU A 178 -1.54 20.57 -12.72
N TRP A 179 -2.58 20.99 -12.00
CA TRP A 179 -3.73 21.69 -12.58
C TRP A 179 -3.38 23.09 -13.08
N LYS A 180 -2.46 23.80 -12.40
CA LYS A 180 -1.93 25.10 -12.87
C LYS A 180 -1.26 25.02 -14.25
N GLN A 181 -0.80 23.84 -14.64
CA GLN A 181 -0.08 23.60 -15.89
C GLN A 181 -0.87 22.73 -16.87
N ASP A 182 -2.12 22.36 -16.54
CA ASP A 182 -2.95 21.41 -17.31
C ASP A 182 -2.28 20.03 -17.53
N LEU A 183 -1.51 19.56 -16.53
CA LEU A 183 -0.75 18.31 -16.59
C LEU A 183 -1.36 17.18 -15.74
N GLY A 184 -2.56 17.38 -15.19
CA GLY A 184 -3.21 16.43 -14.28
C GLY A 184 -3.85 15.22 -14.96
N ALA A 185 -4.18 15.33 -16.25
CA ALA A 185 -4.91 14.29 -16.98
C ALA A 185 -4.17 12.95 -16.99
N GLY A 186 -4.86 11.88 -16.58
CA GLY A 186 -4.33 10.52 -16.53
C GLY A 186 -3.36 10.24 -15.38
N LYS A 187 -3.03 11.26 -14.56
CA LYS A 187 -2.13 11.13 -13.41
C LYS A 187 -2.91 10.63 -12.19
N ARG A 188 -2.22 9.95 -11.26
CA ARG A 188 -2.86 9.40 -10.06
C ARG A 188 -1.99 9.48 -8.81
N VAL A 189 -2.66 9.56 -7.68
CA VAL A 189 -2.09 9.32 -6.34
C VAL A 189 -2.52 7.94 -5.88
N ILE A 190 -1.58 7.21 -5.28
CA ILE A 190 -1.82 5.96 -4.58
C ILE A 190 -1.35 6.13 -3.13
N ILE A 191 -2.30 6.16 -2.20
CA ILE A 191 -2.01 6.32 -0.77
C ILE A 191 -2.19 4.97 -0.08
N ALA A 192 -1.17 4.51 0.65
CA ALA A 192 -1.26 3.29 1.43
C ALA A 192 -1.75 3.56 2.86
N PHE A 193 -2.62 2.66 3.34
CA PHE A 193 -3.18 2.70 4.70
C PHE A 193 -3.06 1.34 5.38
N ASP A 194 -2.25 1.26 6.45
CA ASP A 194 -2.06 0.06 7.27
C ASP A 194 -3.29 -0.15 8.17
N HIS A 195 -4.05 -1.23 7.96
CA HIS A 195 -5.20 -1.53 8.83
C HIS A 195 -4.80 -1.83 10.26
N ASN A 196 -3.53 -2.11 10.55
CA ASN A 196 -3.06 -2.25 11.93
C ASN A 196 -2.82 -0.91 12.62
N TRP A 197 -2.81 0.21 11.88
CA TRP A 197 -2.61 1.55 12.43
C TRP A 197 -3.95 2.32 12.55
N PRO A 198 -4.42 2.66 13.77
CA PRO A 198 -5.67 3.40 13.95
C PRO A 198 -5.74 4.76 13.22
N ARG A 199 -4.61 5.47 13.11
CA ARG A 199 -4.47 6.72 12.37
C ARG A 199 -4.76 6.52 10.88
N ASP A 200 -4.16 5.52 10.26
CA ASP A 200 -4.39 5.18 8.84
C ASP A 200 -5.85 4.80 8.60
N ARG A 201 -6.47 3.98 9.47
CA ARG A 201 -7.89 3.62 9.33
C ARG A 201 -8.82 4.84 9.34
N ARG A 202 -8.59 5.78 10.26
CA ARG A 202 -9.40 7.01 10.33
C ARG A 202 -9.15 7.91 9.13
N ASN A 203 -7.89 8.09 8.73
CA ASN A 203 -7.56 8.95 7.59
C ASN A 203 -8.04 8.33 6.25
N LEU A 204 -8.01 7.00 6.09
CA LEU A 204 -8.61 6.33 4.93
C LEU A 204 -10.10 6.67 4.79
N GLN A 205 -10.85 6.59 5.89
CA GLN A 205 -12.27 6.94 5.88
C GLN A 205 -12.48 8.41 5.52
N TYR A 206 -11.68 9.31 6.09
CA TYR A 206 -11.72 10.73 5.78
C TYR A 206 -11.43 11.01 4.30
N MET A 207 -10.30 10.51 3.78
CA MET A 207 -9.89 10.70 2.39
C MET A 207 -10.92 10.12 1.42
N TRP A 208 -11.48 8.94 1.72
CA TRP A 208 -12.53 8.33 0.91
C TRP A 208 -13.80 9.18 0.88
N ASN A 209 -14.28 9.62 2.04
CA ASN A 209 -15.52 10.40 2.12
C ASN A 209 -15.38 11.76 1.43
N LYS A 210 -14.20 12.36 1.48
CA LYS A 210 -13.95 13.70 0.94
C LYS A 210 -13.59 13.70 -0.55
N TYR A 211 -12.84 12.70 -1.02
CA TYR A 211 -12.26 12.71 -2.37
C TYR A 211 -12.60 11.47 -3.22
N GLY A 212 -13.12 10.41 -2.60
CA GLY A 212 -13.33 9.14 -3.29
C GLY A 212 -14.26 9.23 -4.50
N VAL A 213 -15.34 9.99 -4.42
CA VAL A 213 -16.25 10.19 -5.56
C VAL A 213 -15.67 11.21 -6.54
N ASP A 214 -15.31 12.40 -6.04
CA ASP A 214 -14.90 13.55 -6.86
C ASP A 214 -13.63 13.27 -7.69
N MET A 215 -12.73 12.44 -7.18
CA MET A 215 -11.48 12.08 -7.84
C MET A 215 -11.51 10.68 -8.46
N ASN A 216 -12.72 10.13 -8.70
CA ASN A 216 -12.92 8.80 -9.29
C ASN A 216 -12.04 7.71 -8.64
N GLY A 217 -12.16 7.65 -7.32
CA GLY A 217 -11.28 6.89 -6.45
C GLY A 217 -11.59 5.41 -6.42
N GLU A 218 -10.54 4.60 -6.27
CA GLU A 218 -10.62 3.14 -6.18
C GLU A 218 -9.90 2.66 -4.92
N LYS A 219 -10.47 1.65 -4.24
CA LYS A 219 -9.80 0.97 -3.11
C LYS A 219 -9.31 -0.39 -3.54
N HIS A 220 -8.04 -0.67 -3.25
CA HIS A 220 -7.42 -1.95 -3.52
C HIS A 220 -6.87 -2.53 -2.22
N GLU A 221 -7.26 -3.74 -1.86
CA GLU A 221 -6.76 -4.40 -0.65
C GLU A 221 -5.55 -5.27 -0.95
N VAL A 222 -4.50 -5.10 -0.15
CA VAL A 222 -3.28 -5.92 -0.22
C VAL A 222 -3.12 -6.63 1.13
N LYS A 223 -3.39 -7.94 1.13
CA LYS A 223 -3.13 -8.80 2.28
C LYS A 223 -1.65 -9.19 2.31
N TYR A 224 -1.03 -9.16 3.48
CA TYR A 224 0.40 -9.43 3.64
C TYR A 224 0.70 -10.25 4.90
N ALA A 225 1.81 -10.97 4.88
CA ALA A 225 2.36 -11.75 5.99
C ALA A 225 3.86 -11.96 5.76
N GLU A 226 4.68 -10.95 6.05
CA GLU A 226 6.12 -10.98 5.76
C GLU A 226 6.96 -11.57 6.90
N ASN A 227 6.52 -11.43 8.15
CA ASN A 227 7.22 -12.00 9.31
C ASN A 227 6.28 -12.16 10.52
N ARG A 228 6.84 -12.60 11.66
CA ARG A 228 6.08 -12.93 12.88
C ARG A 228 5.66 -11.72 13.71
N HIS A 229 6.10 -10.51 13.37
CA HIS A 229 5.67 -9.30 14.08
C HIS A 229 4.18 -9.04 13.79
N TRP A 230 3.42 -8.63 14.80
CA TRP A 230 1.96 -8.46 14.66
C TRP A 230 1.55 -7.41 13.60
N ARG A 231 2.41 -6.41 13.37
CA ARG A 231 2.27 -5.43 12.27
C ARG A 231 2.95 -5.84 10.95
N ALA A 232 3.57 -7.01 10.89
CA ALA A 232 4.15 -7.54 9.65
C ALA A 232 3.22 -8.51 8.92
N SER A 233 1.99 -8.61 9.39
CA SER A 233 0.88 -9.29 8.72
C SER A 233 -0.39 -8.48 8.88
N GLY A 234 -1.27 -8.53 7.89
CA GLY A 234 -2.56 -7.84 7.93
C GLY A 234 -3.03 -7.43 6.55
N THR A 235 -3.71 -6.30 6.49
CA THR A 235 -4.25 -5.72 5.27
C THR A 235 -3.79 -4.27 5.14
N PHE A 236 -3.36 -3.90 3.95
CA PHE A 236 -3.32 -2.50 3.52
C PHE A 236 -4.51 -2.22 2.61
N THR A 237 -5.06 -1.01 2.68
CA THR A 237 -5.85 -0.46 1.57
C THR A 237 -4.99 0.56 0.85
N LEU A 238 -4.89 0.41 -0.47
CA LEU A 238 -4.34 1.40 -1.38
C LEU A 238 -5.51 2.19 -1.96
N LEU A 239 -5.60 3.47 -1.61
CA LEU A 239 -6.57 4.40 -2.20
C LEU A 239 -5.94 5.05 -3.43
N HIS A 240 -6.51 4.77 -4.59
CA HIS A 240 -6.12 5.39 -5.86
C HIS A 240 -7.05 6.58 -6.08
N LEU A 241 -6.50 7.77 -6.30
CA LEU A 241 -7.24 9.00 -6.63
C LEU A 241 -6.72 9.53 -7.97
N LYS A 242 -7.61 9.82 -8.92
CA LYS A 242 -7.24 10.42 -10.21
C LYS A 242 -7.07 11.93 -10.05
N LEU A 243 -6.05 12.47 -10.69
CA LEU A 243 -5.73 13.90 -10.66
C LEU A 243 -6.25 14.63 -11.92
N ASP A 244 -7.23 14.05 -12.60
CA ASP A 244 -7.86 14.67 -13.76
C ASP A 244 -8.42 16.05 -13.36
N PRO A 245 -8.16 17.11 -14.14
CA PRO A 245 -8.76 18.40 -13.89
C PRO A 245 -10.30 18.28 -13.95
N PRO A 246 -11.03 19.11 -13.20
CA PRO A 246 -12.48 19.07 -13.22
C PRO A 246 -12.93 19.36 -14.64
N ARG A 247 -13.81 18.50 -15.19
CA ARG A 247 -14.43 18.74 -16.49
C ARG A 247 -15.22 20.03 -16.37
N VAL A 248 -14.70 21.12 -16.95
CA VAL A 248 -15.50 22.33 -17.15
C VAL A 248 -16.61 21.91 -18.09
N SER A 249 -17.86 21.84 -17.59
CA SER A 249 -18.98 21.70 -18.48
C SER A 249 -18.97 22.91 -19.40
N THR A 250 -18.77 22.69 -20.71
CA THR A 250 -19.04 23.71 -21.72
C THR A 250 -20.55 23.88 -21.81
N GLY A 251 -21.14 24.44 -20.74
CA GLY A 251 -22.47 25.02 -20.76
C GLY A 251 -22.38 26.32 -21.53
N SER A 252 -22.90 26.30 -22.76
CA SER A 252 -23.05 27.45 -23.64
C SER A 252 -23.60 28.65 -22.88
N ILE A 253 -22.77 29.65 -22.58
CA ILE A 253 -23.23 31.00 -22.30
C ILE A 253 -23.39 31.67 -23.66
N HIS A 254 -24.51 31.38 -24.33
CA HIS A 254 -25.06 32.33 -25.28
C HIS A 254 -25.55 33.53 -24.47
N ALA A 255 -24.66 34.50 -24.27
CA ALA A 255 -25.05 35.85 -23.89
C ALA A 255 -25.88 36.43 -25.04
N SER A 256 -27.20 36.31 -24.93
CA SER A 256 -28.13 37.13 -25.69
C SER A 256 -27.85 38.59 -25.32
N LYS A 257 -27.19 39.32 -26.23
CA LYS A 257 -27.14 40.79 -26.19
C LYS A 257 -28.57 41.32 -26.37
N GLY A 258 -29.29 41.43 -25.27
CA GLY A 258 -30.49 42.25 -25.16
C GLY A 258 -30.10 43.71 -25.39
N LYS A 259 -30.72 44.32 -26.39
CA LYS A 259 -30.66 45.76 -26.69
C LYS A 259 -30.98 46.56 -25.43
N PHE A 260 -30.03 47.33 -24.93
CA PHE A 260 -30.30 48.49 -24.08
C PHE A 260 -30.15 49.75 -24.94
N GLY A 261 -31.22 50.54 -25.00
CA GLY A 261 -31.33 51.72 -25.84
C GLY A 261 -30.37 52.83 -25.43
N GLU A 262 -29.68 53.40 -26.42
CA GLU A 262 -29.02 54.68 -26.29
C GLU A 262 -30.05 55.81 -26.41
N VAL A 263 -30.12 56.61 -25.35
CA VAL A 263 -30.78 57.91 -25.32
C VAL A 263 -29.90 58.90 -26.09
N LYS A 264 -30.46 59.49 -27.15
CA LYS A 264 -29.83 60.57 -27.91
C LYS A 264 -29.67 61.81 -27.04
N LYS A 265 -28.44 62.34 -26.94
CA LYS A 265 -28.17 63.73 -26.57
C LYS A 265 -28.63 64.65 -27.70
N ALA A 266 -29.37 65.71 -27.36
CA ALA A 266 -29.58 66.86 -28.23
C ALA A 266 -28.53 67.93 -27.87
N GLU A 267 -27.91 68.48 -28.91
CA GLU A 267 -27.01 69.63 -28.88
C GLU A 267 -27.82 70.93 -28.72
N GLU A 268 -27.22 71.91 -28.04
CA GLU A 268 -27.48 73.35 -28.23
C GLU A 268 -26.54 73.89 -29.31
#